data_AF-A0A926GP91-F1
#
_entry.id   AF-A0A926GP91-F1
#
_cell.length_a   1.000
_cell.length_b   1.000
_cell.length_c   1.000
_cell.angle_alpha   90.00
_cell.angle_beta   90.00
_cell.angle_gamma   90.00
#
_symmetry.space_group_name_H-M   'P 1'
#
loop_
_entity.id
_entity.type
_entity.pdbx_description
1 polymer ?
#
loop_
_entity_poly.entity_id
_entity_poly.type
_entity_poly.pdbx_seq_one_letter_code
_entity_poly.pdbx_strand_id
1 'polypeptide(L)' 'MGALGSGVGVLSALEPEGLRLSAEFHRVVADQGVVTDTSPGPASEEFLRALVDAIAAHRHWNRPPVRR' A
#
# COMPACT_ATOMS: atom_id res chain seq x y z
N MET A 1 -2.33 -6.19 0.69
CA MET A 1 -1.79 -5.55 1.91
C MET A 1 -2.24 -4.10 1.88
N GLY A 2 -2.64 -3.53 3.01
CA GLY A 2 -3.06 -2.14 3.10
C GLY A 2 -2.37 -1.44 4.27
N ALA A 3 -1.91 -0.20 4.08
CA ALA A 3 -1.36 0.62 5.16
C ALA A 3 -1.83 2.09 5.05
N LEU A 4 -2.19 2.65 6.20
CA LEU A 4 -2.69 4.02 6.33
C LEU A 4 -1.84 4.82 7.32
N GLY A 5 -1.68 6.11 7.04
CA GLY A 5 -0.99 7.05 7.93
C GLY A 5 0.41 6.53 8.32
N SER A 6 0.67 6.43 9.63
CA SER A 6 1.95 5.95 10.15
C SER A 6 2.29 4.51 9.76
N GLY A 7 1.30 3.69 9.43
CA GLY A 7 1.51 2.32 8.94
C GLY A 7 2.29 2.27 7.63
N VAL A 8 2.24 3.34 6.81
CA VAL A 8 3.05 3.45 5.59
C VAL A 8 4.54 3.49 5.93
N GLY A 9 4.92 4.16 7.03
CA GLY A 9 6.31 4.20 7.49
C GLY A 9 6.85 2.83 7.91
N VAL A 10 5.99 1.96 8.48
CA VAL A 10 6.36 0.57 8.80
C VAL A 10 6.67 -0.21 7.52
N LEU A 11 5.87 -0.04 6.46
CA LEU A 11 6.15 -0.70 5.18
C LEU A 11 7.41 -0.15 4.51
N SER A 12 7.63 1.17 4.56
CA SER A 12 8.85 1.80 4.02
C SER A 12 10.11 1.28 4.70
N ALA A 13 10.05 1.01 6.01
CA ALA A 13 11.18 0.48 6.77
C ALA A 13 11.59 -0.96 6.39
N LEU A 14 10.71 -1.70 5.71
CA LEU A 14 11.03 -3.04 5.16
C LEU A 14 11.83 -2.97 3.85
N GLU A 15 12.19 -1.77 3.40
CA GLU A 15 12.89 -1.48 2.14
C GLU A 15 12.36 -2.32 0.96
N PRO A 16 11.06 -2.22 0.62
CA PRO A 16 10.48 -3.02 -0.44
C PRO A 16 10.93 -2.50 -1.81
N GLU A 17 12.13 -2.91 -2.23
CA GLU A 17 12.69 -2.54 -3.53
C GLU A 17 11.69 -2.87 -4.66
N GLY A 18 11.43 -1.89 -5.52
CA GLY A 18 10.51 -2.03 -6.65
C GLY A 18 9.02 -1.86 -6.31
N LEU A 19 8.66 -1.53 -5.06
CA LEU A 19 7.30 -1.11 -4.71
C LEU A 19 7.18 0.39 -4.54
N ARG A 20 6.19 0.99 -5.18
CA ARG A 20 5.80 2.38 -4.92
C ARG A 20 4.92 2.44 -3.68
N LEU A 21 5.29 3.31 -2.75
CA LEU A 21 4.50 3.63 -1.57
C LEU A 21 4.06 5.08 -1.63
N SER A 22 2.95 5.40 -0.98
CA SER A 22 2.49 6.77 -0.80
C SER A 22 3.51 7.54 0.04
N ALA A 23 3.95 8.69 -0.47
CA ALA A 23 4.83 9.63 0.21
C ALA A 23 4.25 11.05 0.27
N GLU A 24 3.14 11.27 -0.44
CA GLU A 24 2.45 12.56 -0.54
C GLU A 24 1.19 12.53 0.30
N PHE A 25 0.91 13.65 0.97
CA PHE A 25 -0.28 13.79 1.79
C PHE A 25 -1.56 13.60 0.96
N HIS A 26 -2.46 12.73 1.42
CA HIS A 26 -3.74 12.42 0.77
C HIS A 26 -3.64 11.83 -0.65
N ARG A 27 -2.65 10.97 -0.90
CA ARG A 27 -2.53 10.27 -2.18
C ARG A 27 -2.55 8.76 -1.99
N VAL A 28 -3.56 8.10 -2.55
CA VAL A 28 -3.60 6.64 -2.63
C VAL A 28 -2.58 6.15 -3.68
N VAL A 29 -1.76 5.19 -3.30
CA VAL A 29 -0.85 4.46 -4.19
C VAL A 29 -1.16 2.97 -4.07
N ALA A 30 -1.48 2.34 -5.20
CA ALA A 30 -1.65 0.90 -5.32
C ALA A 30 -0.57 0.32 -6.24
N ASP A 31 0.24 -0.59 -5.72
CA ASP A 31 1.32 -1.24 -6.49
C ASP A 31 1.54 -2.69 -6.05
N GLN A 32 1.48 -3.63 -7.00
CA GLN A 32 1.61 -5.08 -6.77
C GLN A 32 0.82 -5.61 -5.56
N GLY A 33 -0.41 -5.11 -5.37
CA GLY A 33 -1.30 -5.52 -4.27
C GLY A 33 -0.96 -4.94 -2.90
N VAL A 34 -0.11 -3.92 -2.86
CA VAL A 34 0.14 -3.06 -1.70
C VAL A 34 -0.56 -1.73 -1.94
N VAL A 35 -1.52 -1.40 -1.09
CA VAL A 35 -2.26 -0.14 -1.15
C VAL A 35 -1.85 0.71 0.04
N THR A 36 -1.39 1.93 -0.23
CA THR A 36 -0.89 2.86 0.80
C THR A 36 -1.47 4.24 0.62
N ASP A 37 -1.68 4.94 1.74
CA ASP A 37 -2.09 6.34 1.78
C ASP A 37 -1.61 6.95 3.11
N THR A 38 -0.89 8.08 3.07
CA THR A 38 -0.36 8.73 4.28
C THR A 38 -1.39 9.60 5.00
N SER A 39 -2.66 9.61 4.58
CA SER A 39 -3.77 10.31 5.23
C SER A 39 -3.88 9.94 6.72
N PRO A 40 -3.92 10.92 7.65
CA PRO A 40 -3.95 10.68 9.10
C PRO A 40 -5.35 10.34 9.65
N GLY A 41 -6.30 10.02 8.77
CA GLY A 41 -7.72 9.84 9.09
C GLY A 41 -8.26 8.47 8.71
N PRO A 42 -9.60 8.30 8.72
CA PRO A 42 -10.22 7.08 8.22
C PRO A 42 -9.85 6.84 6.75
N ALA A 43 -9.89 5.57 6.34
CA ALA A 43 -9.66 5.17 4.96
C ALA A 43 -10.62 5.92 4.01
N SER A 44 -10.07 6.51 2.95
CA SER A 44 -10.88 7.06 1.87
C SER A 44 -11.59 5.93 1.12
N GLU A 45 -12.68 6.27 0.42
CA GLU A 45 -13.39 5.30 -0.43
C GLU A 45 -12.47 4.75 -1.54
N GLU A 46 -11.60 5.59 -2.09
CA GLU A 46 -10.59 5.20 -3.08
C GLU A 46 -9.63 4.14 -2.51
N PHE A 47 -9.11 4.35 -1.30
CA PHE A 47 -8.26 3.39 -0.63
C PHE A 47 -8.99 2.05 -0.43
N LEU A 48 -10.23 2.10 0.07
CA LEU A 48 -11.03 0.90 0.32
C LEU A 48 -11.29 0.12 -0.98
N ARG A 49 -11.64 0.82 -2.06
CA ARG A 49 -11.87 0.23 -3.38
C ARG A 49 -10.61 -0.47 -3.90
N ALA A 50 -9.47 0.23 -3.89
CA ALA A 50 -8.20 -0.33 -4.34
C ALA A 50 -7.77 -1.54 -3.48
N LEU A 51 -8.02 -1.50 -2.17
CA LEU A 51 -7.72 -2.63 -1.29
C LEU A 51 -8.60 -3.85 -1.57
N VAL A 52 -9.90 -3.64 -1.80
CA VAL A 52 -10.83 -4.72 -2.19
C VAL A 52 -10.38 -5.33 -3.52
N ASP A 53 -10.05 -4.51 -4.52
CA ASP A 53 -9.57 -4.99 -5.82
C ASP A 53 -8.28 -5.81 -5.67
N ALA A 54 -7.36 -5.36 -4.80
CA ALA A 54 -6.12 -6.09 -4.51
C ALA A 54 -6.37 -7.45 -3.84
N ILE A 55 -7.37 -7.56 -2.97
CA ILE A 55 -7.78 -8.82 -2.32
C ILE A 55 -8.50 -9.74 -3.30
N ALA A 56 -9.38 -9.18 -4.14
CA ALA A 56 -10.14 -9.93 -5.15
C ALA A 56 -9.24 -10.58 -6.20
N ALA A 57 -8.10 -9.96 -6.50
CA ALA A 57 -7.05 -10.55 -7.34
C ALA A 57 -6.41 -11.81 -6.73
N HIS A 58 -6.77 -12.19 -5.50
CA HIS A 58 -6.26 -13.32 -4.70
C HIS A 58 -4.76 -13.21 -4.35
N ARG A 59 -3.89 -13.14 -5.36
CA ARG A 59 -2.43 -13.02 -5.22
C ARG A 59 -1.83 -12.11 -6.30
N HIS A 60 -0.83 -11.36 -5.87
CA HIS A 60 0.03 -10.56 -6.76
C HIS A 60 1.36 -11.30 -6.91
N TRP A 61 1.42 -12.19 -7.90
CA TRP A 61 2.54 -13.13 -8.08
C TRP A 61 3.87 -12.46 -8.41
N ASN A 62 3.84 -11.27 -9.00
CA ASN A 62 5.03 -10.49 -9.37
C ASN A 62 5.49 -9.53 -8.27
N ARG A 63 4.88 -9.57 -7.08
CA ARG A 63 5.28 -8.69 -5.98
C ARG A 63 6.72 -9.01 -5.56
N PRO A 64 7.63 -8.01 -5.54
CA PRO A 64 9.00 -8.20 -5.09
C PRO A 64 9.07 -8.73 -3.64
N PRO A 65 10.10 -9.51 -3.29
CA PRO A 65 10.37 -9.86 -1.90
C PRO A 65 10.78 -8.61 -1.10
N VAL A 66 10.45 -8.60 0.18
CA VAL A 66 11.03 -7.64 1.14
C VAL A 66 12.46 -8.06 1.48
N ARG A 67 13.34 -7.09 1.75
CA ARG A 67 14.70 -7.38 2.24
C ARG A 67 14.60 -8.13 3.58
N ARG A 68 15.45 -9.16 3.75
CA ARG A 68 15.49 -10.04 4.94
C ARG A 68 16.32 -9.42 6.06
#